data_AF-A0A202DJA3-F1
#
_entry.id   AF-A0A202DJA3-F1
#
_cell.length_a   1.000
_cell.length_b   1.000
_cell.length_c   1.000
_cell.angle_alpha   90.00
_cell.angle_beta   90.00
_cell.angle_gamma   90.00
#
_symmetry.space_group_name_H-M   'P 1'
#
loop_
_entity.id
_entity.type
_entity.pdbx_description
1 polymer ?
#
loop_
_entity_poly.entity_id
_entity_poly.type
_entity_poly.pdbx_seq_one_letter_code
_entity_poly.pdbx_strand_id
1 'polypeptide(L)'
;MKRLISVLALLLLAGCSDTAQKPGDAESAIEHAVKIAELEARIKELESEVVYLQDTQSALEGRVKSNIVINASIDGTNTAEISLSTIKEMLNAALEENIGTPTQIQSIFQEAVLSEMAAYEQRIQLEKEQEEEEAKQRRAEREKQREEERQAREARKFETYATMLNINQDEYQKLREIEDNTRSSMRETMRTMYKDGGYTPKNYQEAMGFIREQHNNSVKEVLDDTQFKTYQEQNDSIWSHMGFGGGRRHGRGRN
;
A
#
# COMPACT_ATOMS: atom_id res chain seq x y z
N MET A 1 -17.31 24.89 16.74
CA MET A 1 -18.61 24.40 16.24
C MET A 1 -18.91 24.77 14.79
N LYS A 2 -18.98 26.05 14.39
CA LYS A 2 -19.35 26.40 12.99
C LYS A 2 -18.43 25.83 11.90
N ARG A 3 -17.12 25.72 12.15
CA ARG A 3 -16.16 25.09 11.20
C ARG A 3 -16.27 23.57 11.12
N LEU A 4 -16.45 22.89 12.27
CA LEU A 4 -16.70 21.44 12.35
C LEU A 4 -17.97 21.03 11.59
N ILE A 5 -19.04 21.81 11.69
CA ILE A 5 -20.28 21.59 10.92
C ILE A 5 -20.03 21.77 9.42
N SER A 6 -19.18 22.73 9.03
CA SER A 6 -18.86 22.99 7.63
C SER A 6 -17.99 21.89 7.00
N VAL A 7 -17.05 21.30 7.76
CA VAL A 7 -16.18 20.21 7.29
C VAL A 7 -16.96 18.89 7.21
N LEU A 8 -17.83 18.60 8.20
CA LEU A 8 -18.76 17.46 8.14
C LEU A 8 -19.76 17.59 6.99
N ALA A 9 -20.29 18.79 6.73
CA ALA A 9 -21.18 19.03 5.59
C ALA A 9 -20.46 18.88 4.23
N LEU A 10 -19.19 19.30 4.13
CA LEU A 10 -18.37 19.12 2.92
C LEU A 10 -18.01 17.64 2.68
N LEU A 11 -17.73 16.87 3.74
CA LEU A 11 -17.49 15.43 3.64
C LEU A 11 -18.76 14.65 3.27
N LEU A 12 -19.92 15.03 3.84
CA LEU A 12 -21.22 14.47 3.46
C LEU A 12 -21.62 14.81 2.01
N LEU A 13 -21.27 15.99 1.51
CA LEU A 13 -21.50 16.39 0.12
C LEU A 13 -20.52 15.72 -0.86
N ALA A 14 -19.27 15.45 -0.43
CA ALA A 14 -18.28 14.75 -1.24
C ALA A 14 -18.52 13.23 -1.31
N GLY A 15 -19.23 12.64 -0.35
CA GLY A 15 -19.57 11.21 -0.31
C GLY A 15 -20.69 10.76 -1.27
N CYS A 16 -21.33 11.67 -2.00
CA CYS A 16 -22.43 11.33 -2.92
C CYS A 16 -21.98 11.07 -4.38
N SER A 17 -20.68 11.03 -4.68
CA SER A 17 -20.21 10.58 -6.00
C SER A 17 -20.06 9.06 -6.02
N ASP A 18 -20.89 8.41 -6.83
CA ASP A 18 -21.15 6.97 -7.04
C ASP A 18 -19.94 6.06 -7.41
N THR A 19 -18.72 6.41 -7.01
CA THR A 19 -17.51 5.64 -7.27
C THR A 19 -16.83 5.22 -5.97
N ALA A 20 -17.59 4.64 -5.04
CA ALA A 20 -17.04 4.03 -3.84
C ALA A 20 -16.55 2.61 -4.16
N GLN A 21 -15.25 2.46 -4.45
CA GLN A 21 -14.63 1.16 -4.68
C GLN A 21 -13.46 0.93 -3.72
N LYS A 22 -13.75 1.01 -2.41
CA LYS A 22 -13.25 0.15 -1.32
C LYS A 22 -13.73 0.70 0.04
N PRO A 23 -14.35 -0.11 0.91
CA PRO A 23 -14.87 0.34 2.21
C PRO A 23 -13.77 0.78 3.21
N GLY A 24 -12.52 0.35 3.04
CA GLY A 24 -11.42 0.72 3.95
C GLY A 24 -10.96 2.18 3.86
N ASP A 25 -11.16 2.84 2.71
CA ASP A 25 -10.68 4.21 2.51
C ASP A 25 -11.55 5.23 3.28
N ALA A 26 -12.81 4.89 3.56
CA ALA A 26 -13.74 5.74 4.30
C ALA A 26 -13.44 5.74 5.82
N GLU A 27 -13.05 4.60 6.38
CA GLU A 27 -12.70 4.49 7.80
C GLU A 27 -11.41 5.27 8.12
N SER A 28 -10.41 5.17 7.26
CA SER A 28 -9.18 5.97 7.36
C SER A 28 -9.48 7.47 7.32
N ALA A 29 -10.30 7.94 6.38
CA ALA A 29 -10.66 9.35 6.27
C ALA A 29 -11.39 9.89 7.52
N ILE A 30 -12.24 9.08 8.15
CA ILE A 30 -12.92 9.43 9.40
C ILE A 30 -11.91 9.54 10.55
N GLU A 31 -10.98 8.59 10.67
CA GLU A 31 -9.95 8.62 11.72
C GLU A 31 -9.04 9.87 11.60
N HIS A 32 -8.66 10.22 10.37
CA HIS A 32 -7.90 11.45 10.11
C HIS A 32 -8.69 12.72 10.49
N ALA A 33 -9.99 12.77 10.18
CA ALA A 33 -10.83 13.91 10.54
C ALA A 33 -10.98 14.09 12.07
N VAL A 34 -11.07 12.98 12.81
CA VAL A 34 -11.10 13.01 14.29
C VAL A 34 -9.79 13.56 14.85
N LYS A 35 -8.64 13.06 14.38
CA LYS A 35 -7.32 13.57 14.80
C LYS A 35 -7.14 15.07 14.50
N ILE A 36 -7.62 15.54 13.34
CA ILE A 36 -7.59 16.97 13.01
C ILE A 36 -8.43 17.79 14.01
N ALA A 37 -9.62 17.31 14.37
CA ALA A 37 -10.48 18.00 15.33
C ALA A 37 -9.86 18.05 16.75
N GLU A 38 -9.19 16.99 17.19
CA GLU A 38 -8.45 16.95 18.46
C GLU A 38 -7.29 17.95 18.46
N LEU A 39 -6.52 18.01 17.37
CA LEU A 39 -5.43 18.98 17.21
C LEU A 39 -5.95 20.43 17.22
N GLU A 40 -7.06 20.72 16.52
CA GLU A 40 -7.68 22.05 16.56
C GLU A 40 -8.16 22.45 17.96
N ALA A 41 -8.66 21.51 18.75
CA ALA A 41 -9.06 21.75 20.13
C ALA A 41 -7.85 22.07 21.01
N ARG A 42 -6.76 21.31 20.87
CA ARG A 42 -5.52 21.52 21.61
C ARG A 42 -4.85 22.86 21.26
N ILE A 43 -4.88 23.27 19.99
CA ILE A 43 -4.38 24.59 19.57
C ILE A 43 -5.12 25.72 20.28
N LYS A 44 -6.45 25.64 20.38
CA LYS A 44 -7.24 26.69 21.07
C LYS A 44 -6.98 26.75 22.56
N GLU A 45 -6.75 25.61 23.19
CA GLU A 45 -6.37 25.54 24.60
C GLU A 45 -5.02 26.26 24.81
N LEU A 46 -4.02 25.93 23.99
CA LEU A 46 -2.71 26.60 24.01
C LEU A 46 -2.80 28.10 23.72
N GLU A 47 -3.63 28.53 22.77
CA GLU A 47 -3.89 29.96 22.52
C GLU A 47 -4.43 30.66 23.77
N SER A 48 -5.35 30.01 24.51
CA SER A 48 -5.90 30.57 25.74
C SER A 48 -4.88 30.64 26.89
N GLU A 49 -3.99 29.65 27.00
CA GLU A 49 -2.88 29.65 27.96
C GLU A 49 -1.87 30.76 27.66
N VAL A 50 -1.54 30.99 26.38
CA VAL A 50 -0.64 32.09 25.96
C VAL A 50 -1.22 33.45 26.34
N VAL A 51 -2.52 33.67 26.11
CA VAL A 51 -3.19 34.92 26.52
C VAL A 51 -3.14 35.09 28.04
N TYR A 52 -3.43 34.03 28.80
CA TYR A 52 -3.33 34.06 30.26
C TYR A 52 -1.91 34.42 30.73
N LEU A 53 -0.88 33.84 30.13
CA LEU A 53 0.51 34.15 30.46
C LEU A 53 0.87 35.61 30.13
N GLN A 54 0.41 36.14 29.00
CA GLN A 54 0.61 37.55 28.64
C GLN A 54 -0.05 38.52 29.63
N ASP A 55 -1.24 38.20 30.11
CA ASP A 55 -1.94 38.99 31.14
C ASP A 55 -1.18 38.96 32.48
N THR A 56 -0.71 37.79 32.90
CA THR A 56 0.09 37.65 34.12
C THR A 56 1.42 38.39 34.03
N GLN A 57 2.09 38.37 32.88
CA GLN A 57 3.30 39.15 32.63
C GLN A 57 3.01 40.65 32.75
N SER A 58 1.95 41.14 32.10
CA SER A 58 1.55 42.55 32.16
C SER A 58 1.24 43.01 33.59
N ALA A 59 0.59 42.16 34.38
CA ALA A 59 0.31 42.43 35.79
C ALA A 59 1.59 42.49 36.64
N LEU A 60 2.55 41.57 36.42
CA LEU A 60 3.84 41.58 37.09
C LEU A 60 4.65 42.84 36.74
N GLU A 61 4.71 43.22 35.46
CA GLU A 61 5.38 44.44 35.02
C GLU A 61 4.77 45.69 35.68
N GLY A 62 3.45 45.76 35.80
CA GLY A 62 2.75 46.82 36.52
C GLY A 62 3.13 46.88 38.01
N ARG A 63 3.19 45.73 38.69
CA ARG A 63 3.60 45.64 40.09
C ARG A 63 5.06 46.04 40.30
N VAL A 64 5.96 45.61 39.42
CA VAL A 64 7.38 46.00 39.47
C VAL A 64 7.53 47.51 39.28
N LYS A 65 6.87 48.11 38.28
CA LYS A 65 6.87 49.56 38.06
C LYS A 65 6.33 50.32 39.28
N SER A 66 5.23 49.85 39.87
CA SER A 66 4.64 50.46 41.06
C SER A 66 5.57 50.40 42.27
N ASN A 67 6.21 49.25 42.53
CA ASN A 67 7.17 49.11 43.63
C ASN A 67 8.42 49.97 43.45
N ILE A 68 8.92 50.13 42.21
CA ILE A 68 10.04 51.03 41.91
C ILE A 68 9.67 52.48 42.23
N VAL A 69 8.47 52.92 41.86
CA VAL A 69 7.98 54.30 42.11
C VAL A 69 7.75 54.56 43.61
N ILE A 70 7.23 53.57 44.35
CA ILE A 70 6.97 53.71 45.79
C ILE A 70 8.29 53.82 46.57
N ASN A 71 9.31 53.02 46.25
CA ASN A 71 10.61 53.09 46.93
C ASN A 71 11.38 54.37 46.61
N ALA A 72 11.21 54.96 45.42
CA ALA A 72 11.80 56.27 45.10
C ALA A 72 11.14 57.45 45.87
N SER A 73 9.93 57.26 46.40
CA SER A 73 9.18 58.31 47.09
C SER A 73 9.35 58.28 48.62
N ILE A 74 9.86 57.19 49.21
CA ILE A 74 9.88 56.99 50.67
C ILE A 74 11.25 57.30 51.30
N ASP A 75 12.35 57.10 50.58
CA ASP A 75 13.70 57.37 51.13
C ASP A 75 14.30 58.65 50.51
N GLY A 76 14.14 59.77 51.21
CA GLY A 76 14.86 61.03 50.97
C GLY A 76 16.37 60.96 51.26
N THR A 77 16.98 59.79 51.11
CA THR A 77 18.41 59.54 51.31
C THR A 77 18.93 58.62 50.22
N ASN A 78 19.77 59.15 49.33
CA ASN A 78 20.67 58.46 48.40
C ASN A 78 20.39 56.96 48.21
N THR A 79 19.25 56.63 47.61
CA THR A 79 19.05 55.31 47.05
C THR A 79 19.97 55.25 45.85
N ALA A 80 20.98 54.38 45.90
CA ALA A 80 21.78 54.07 44.73
C ALA A 80 20.80 53.76 43.61
N GLU A 81 20.76 54.61 42.57
CA GLU A 81 19.91 54.42 41.41
C GLU A 81 20.24 53.03 40.85
N ILE A 82 19.42 52.04 41.18
CA ILE A 82 19.44 50.75 40.49
C ILE A 82 18.95 51.10 39.11
N SER A 83 19.89 51.34 38.20
CA SER A 83 19.59 51.73 36.84
C SER A 83 18.72 50.65 36.21
N LEU A 84 17.83 51.07 35.30
CA LEU A 84 17.00 50.15 34.50
C LEU A 84 17.83 49.07 33.79
N SER A 85 19.11 49.31 33.55
CA SER A 85 20.04 48.30 33.03
C SER A 85 20.25 47.14 34.00
N THR A 86 20.46 47.40 35.29
CA THR A 86 20.67 46.37 36.32
C THR A 86 19.43 45.52 36.52
N ILE A 87 18.23 46.13 36.48
CA ILE A 87 16.96 45.40 36.54
C ILE A 87 16.79 44.49 35.31
N LYS A 88 17.15 44.97 34.12
CA LYS A 88 17.13 44.16 32.89
C LYS A 88 18.12 42.99 32.95
N GLU A 89 19.31 43.20 33.48
CA GLU A 89 20.31 42.14 33.66
C GLU A 89 19.83 41.09 34.66
N MET A 90 19.25 41.49 35.79
CA MET A 90 18.67 40.56 36.76
C MET A 90 17.48 39.78 36.19
N LEU A 91 16.61 40.43 35.40
CA LEU A 91 15.49 39.77 34.74
C LEU A 91 15.98 38.75 33.69
N ASN A 92 16.97 39.12 32.89
CA ASN A 92 17.57 38.21 31.90
C ASN A 92 18.26 37.03 32.58
N ALA A 93 19.01 37.27 33.67
CA ALA A 93 19.64 36.20 34.45
C ALA A 93 18.59 35.24 35.05
N ALA A 94 17.49 35.75 35.59
CA ALA A 94 16.41 34.93 36.12
C ALA A 94 15.66 34.16 35.02
N LEU A 95 15.51 34.72 33.82
CA LEU A 95 14.94 34.03 32.66
C LEU A 95 15.87 32.92 32.15
N GLU A 96 17.17 33.17 32.06
CA GLU A 96 18.16 32.15 31.69
C GLU A 96 18.24 31.02 32.72
N GLU A 97 18.13 31.33 34.02
CA GLU A 97 18.13 30.33 35.10
C GLU A 97 16.89 29.42 35.05
N ASN A 98 15.71 29.97 34.75
CA ASN A 98 14.46 29.21 34.81
C ASN A 98 14.07 28.55 33.47
N ILE A 99 14.40 29.15 32.33
CA ILE A 99 13.94 28.71 31.00
C ILE A 99 15.11 28.25 30.13
N GLY A 100 16.35 28.59 30.52
CA GLY A 100 17.54 28.40 29.70
C GLY A 100 17.80 29.58 28.77
N THR A 101 19.00 29.62 28.19
CA THR A 101 19.33 30.63 27.18
C THR A 101 18.51 30.40 25.90
N PRO A 102 18.23 31.44 25.10
CA PRO A 102 17.53 31.28 23.82
C PRO A 102 18.13 30.19 22.92
N THR A 103 19.46 30.02 22.99
CA THR A 103 20.20 28.98 22.28
C THR A 103 19.90 27.57 22.80
N GLN A 104 19.75 27.39 24.12
CA GLN A 104 19.37 26.10 24.71
C GLN A 104 17.94 25.72 24.35
N ILE A 105 16.99 26.66 24.42
CA ILE A 105 15.60 26.44 24.03
C ILE A 105 15.51 26.05 22.55
N GLN A 106 16.25 26.75 21.68
CA GLN A 106 16.30 26.43 20.26
C GLN A 106 16.89 25.04 20.00
N SER A 107 17.93 24.63 20.75
CA SER A 107 18.52 23.29 20.65
C SER A 107 17.52 22.19 21.05
N ILE A 108 16.82 22.37 22.18
CA ILE A 108 15.81 21.39 22.65
C ILE A 108 14.68 21.26 21.62
N PHE A 109 14.22 22.39 21.06
CA PHE A 109 13.18 22.37 20.04
C PHE A 109 13.66 21.69 18.75
N GLN A 110 14.88 21.99 18.27
CA GLN A 110 15.44 21.33 17.10
C GLN A 110 15.59 19.82 17.30
N GLU A 111 16.08 19.38 18.45
CA GLU A 111 16.21 17.96 18.77
C GLU A 111 14.83 17.27 18.82
N ALA A 112 13.83 17.90 19.44
CA ALA A 112 12.47 17.38 19.46
C ALA A 112 11.89 17.22 18.04
N VAL A 113 12.02 18.25 17.19
CA VAL A 113 11.55 18.20 15.79
C VAL A 113 12.29 17.12 15.01
N LEU A 114 13.61 17.01 15.14
CA LEU A 114 14.38 15.97 14.45
C LEU A 114 13.98 14.56 14.93
N SER A 115 13.74 14.37 16.22
CA SER A 115 13.30 13.10 16.78
C SER A 115 11.90 12.71 16.27
N GLU A 116 10.99 13.68 16.14
CA GLU A 116 9.64 13.46 15.64
C GLU A 116 9.64 13.16 14.14
N MET A 117 10.47 13.85 13.36
CA MET A 117 10.68 13.55 11.94
C MET A 117 11.24 12.14 11.73
N ALA A 118 12.24 11.73 12.53
CA ALA A 118 12.79 10.38 12.45
C ALA A 118 11.74 9.31 12.81
N ALA A 119 10.92 9.56 13.83
CA ALA A 119 9.84 8.65 14.21
C ALA A 119 8.76 8.57 13.11
N TYR A 120 8.46 9.69 12.43
CA TYR A 120 7.53 9.72 11.31
C TYR A 120 8.05 8.92 10.10
N GLU A 121 9.33 9.07 9.76
CA GLU A 121 9.97 8.30 8.68
C GLU A 121 9.95 6.80 8.97
N GLN A 122 10.18 6.39 10.22
CA GLN A 122 10.08 4.98 10.63
C GLN A 122 8.66 4.42 10.46
N ARG A 123 7.63 5.20 10.78
CA ARG A 123 6.22 4.78 10.59
C ARG A 123 5.90 4.58 9.10
N ILE A 124 6.35 5.51 8.25
CA ILE A 124 6.17 5.38 6.80
C ILE A 124 6.86 4.12 6.26
N GLN A 125 8.08 3.84 6.72
CA GLN A 125 8.81 2.65 6.29
C GLN A 125 8.07 1.37 6.70
N LEU A 126 7.61 1.29 7.94
CA LEU A 126 6.87 0.15 8.45
C LEU A 126 5.53 -0.05 7.72
N GLU A 127 4.81 1.03 7.40
CA GLU A 127 3.58 0.97 6.61
C GLU A 127 3.84 0.46 5.18
N LYS A 128 4.92 0.92 4.53
CA LYS A 128 5.32 0.42 3.21
C LYS A 128 5.70 -1.05 3.22
N GLU A 129 6.42 -1.50 4.24
CA GLU A 129 6.79 -2.91 4.40
C GLU A 129 5.53 -3.78 4.58
N GLN A 130 4.58 -3.35 5.41
CA GLN A 130 3.30 -4.03 5.58
C GLN A 130 2.48 -4.09 4.28
N GLU A 131 2.41 -2.99 3.53
CA GLU A 131 1.72 -2.97 2.24
C GLU A 131 2.38 -3.94 1.23
N GLU A 132 3.71 -4.01 1.21
CA GLU A 132 4.44 -4.93 0.33
C GLU A 132 4.18 -6.40 0.71
N GLU A 133 4.17 -6.72 2.01
CA GLU A 133 3.85 -8.05 2.50
C GLU A 133 2.41 -8.46 2.18
N GLU A 134 1.43 -7.58 2.41
CA GLU A 134 0.05 -7.82 2.01
C GLU A 134 -0.08 -8.03 0.51
N ALA A 135 0.61 -7.21 -0.30
CA ALA A 135 0.60 -7.36 -1.75
C ALA A 135 1.20 -8.70 -2.19
N LYS A 136 2.28 -9.18 -1.53
CA LYS A 136 2.86 -10.50 -1.76
C LYS A 136 1.87 -11.61 -1.41
N GLN A 137 1.21 -11.52 -0.26
CA GLN A 137 0.21 -12.51 0.16
C GLN A 137 -0.97 -12.57 -0.83
N ARG A 138 -1.52 -11.42 -1.24
CA ARG A 138 -2.61 -11.37 -2.23
C ARG A 138 -2.19 -11.92 -3.60
N ARG A 139 -0.93 -11.75 -4.00
CA ARG A 139 -0.40 -12.36 -5.23
C ARG A 139 -0.32 -13.88 -5.11
N ALA A 140 0.23 -14.38 -4.01
CA ALA A 140 0.33 -15.82 -3.75
C ALA A 140 -1.05 -16.50 -3.68
N GLU A 141 -2.03 -15.86 -3.02
CA GLU A 141 -3.40 -16.38 -2.96
C GLU A 141 -4.06 -16.44 -4.34
N ARG A 142 -3.94 -15.37 -5.14
CA ARG A 142 -4.45 -15.37 -6.52
C ARG A 142 -3.79 -16.43 -7.39
N GLU A 143 -2.50 -16.68 -7.20
CA GLU A 143 -1.79 -17.72 -7.91
C GLU A 143 -2.28 -19.11 -7.51
N LYS A 144 -2.48 -19.33 -6.21
CA LYS A 144 -3.08 -20.57 -5.69
C LYS A 144 -4.50 -20.80 -6.25
N GLN A 145 -5.35 -19.78 -6.23
CA GLN A 145 -6.70 -19.87 -6.80
C GLN A 145 -6.67 -20.19 -8.30
N ARG A 146 -5.75 -19.56 -9.06
CA ARG A 146 -5.57 -19.87 -10.49
C ARG A 146 -5.11 -21.31 -10.69
N GLU A 147 -4.24 -21.81 -9.84
CA GLU A 147 -3.77 -23.20 -9.90
C GLU A 147 -4.90 -24.19 -9.59
N GLU A 148 -5.67 -23.95 -8.54
CA GLU A 148 -6.85 -24.77 -8.20
C GLU A 148 -7.88 -24.74 -9.34
N GLU A 149 -8.12 -23.57 -9.94
CA GLU A 149 -9.03 -23.44 -11.08
C GLU A 149 -8.49 -24.17 -12.32
N ARG A 150 -7.17 -24.10 -12.60
CA ARG A 150 -6.53 -24.88 -13.66
C ARG A 150 -6.75 -26.38 -13.44
N GLN A 151 -6.45 -26.87 -12.25
CA GLN A 151 -6.63 -28.28 -11.90
C GLN A 151 -8.10 -28.72 -12.01
N ALA A 152 -9.05 -27.89 -11.57
CA ALA A 152 -10.47 -28.19 -11.69
C ALA A 152 -10.94 -28.22 -13.16
N ARG A 153 -10.46 -27.31 -14.01
CA ARG A 153 -10.75 -27.33 -15.46
C ARG A 153 -10.16 -28.56 -16.12
N GLU A 154 -8.95 -28.95 -15.75
CA GLU A 154 -8.29 -30.14 -16.28
C GLU A 154 -9.03 -31.41 -15.85
N ALA A 155 -9.40 -31.53 -14.57
CA ALA A 155 -10.22 -32.64 -14.09
C ALA A 155 -11.53 -32.78 -14.86
N ARG A 156 -12.24 -31.67 -15.12
CA ARG A 156 -13.48 -31.69 -15.92
C ARG A 156 -13.24 -32.12 -17.37
N LYS A 157 -12.15 -31.65 -18.00
CA LYS A 157 -11.78 -32.06 -19.36
C LYS A 157 -11.53 -33.56 -19.42
N PHE A 158 -10.76 -34.08 -18.47
CA PHE A 158 -10.45 -35.49 -18.36
C PHE A 158 -11.68 -36.35 -18.06
N GLU A 159 -12.59 -35.89 -17.20
CA GLU A 159 -13.87 -36.58 -16.96
C GLU A 159 -14.73 -36.65 -18.22
N THR A 160 -14.70 -35.59 -19.04
CA THR A 160 -15.36 -35.57 -20.35
C THR A 160 -14.76 -36.61 -21.29
N TYR A 161 -13.43 -36.69 -21.38
CA TYR A 161 -12.75 -37.71 -22.18
C TYR A 161 -13.03 -39.13 -21.68
N ALA A 162 -13.02 -39.33 -20.35
CA ALA A 162 -13.32 -40.61 -19.75
C ALA A 162 -14.70 -41.13 -20.16
N THR A 163 -15.70 -40.24 -20.07
CA THR A 163 -17.08 -40.56 -20.43
C THR A 163 -17.25 -40.79 -21.93
N MET A 164 -16.63 -39.95 -22.76
CA MET A 164 -16.81 -40.01 -24.22
C MET A 164 -16.10 -41.21 -24.86
N LEU A 165 -14.88 -41.51 -24.39
CA LEU A 165 -14.08 -42.61 -24.93
C LEU A 165 -14.36 -43.94 -24.22
N ASN A 166 -15.14 -43.91 -23.14
CA ASN A 166 -15.44 -45.08 -22.30
C ASN A 166 -14.16 -45.83 -21.89
N ILE A 167 -13.13 -45.07 -21.50
CA ILE A 167 -11.82 -45.59 -21.11
C ILE A 167 -11.83 -46.08 -19.67
N ASN A 168 -11.01 -47.08 -19.38
CA ASN A 168 -10.86 -47.59 -18.02
C ASN A 168 -9.91 -46.70 -17.17
N GLN A 169 -9.85 -46.97 -15.87
CA GLN A 169 -9.05 -46.18 -14.93
C GLN A 169 -7.53 -46.23 -15.22
N ASP A 170 -7.03 -47.33 -15.80
CA ASP A 170 -5.61 -47.50 -16.10
C ASP A 170 -5.21 -46.70 -17.35
N GLU A 171 -6.03 -46.75 -18.41
CA GLU A 171 -5.92 -45.91 -19.60
C GLU A 171 -6.02 -44.42 -19.25
N TYR A 172 -6.95 -44.07 -18.36
CA TYR A 172 -7.10 -42.71 -17.84
C TYR A 172 -5.80 -42.20 -17.19
N GLN A 173 -5.16 -43.01 -16.34
CA GLN A 173 -3.90 -42.62 -15.69
C GLN A 173 -2.77 -42.44 -16.71
N LYS A 174 -2.64 -43.35 -17.69
CA LYS A 174 -1.63 -43.25 -18.75
C LYS A 174 -1.84 -42.01 -19.63
N LEU A 175 -3.08 -41.70 -20.01
CA LEU A 175 -3.38 -40.49 -20.77
C LEU A 175 -3.01 -39.22 -20.01
N ARG A 176 -3.27 -39.19 -18.70
CA ARG A 176 -2.88 -38.07 -17.85
C ARG A 176 -1.36 -37.90 -17.82
N GLU A 177 -0.61 -38.99 -17.66
CA GLU A 177 0.85 -38.97 -17.71
C GLU A 177 1.38 -38.47 -19.06
N ILE A 178 0.78 -38.92 -20.16
CA ILE A 178 1.14 -38.47 -21.52
C ILE A 178 0.88 -36.96 -21.66
N GLU A 179 -0.25 -36.43 -21.21
CA GLU A 179 -0.52 -35.00 -21.22
C GLU A 179 0.49 -34.21 -20.38
N ASP A 180 0.79 -34.67 -19.17
CA ASP A 180 1.74 -34.00 -18.26
C ASP A 180 3.16 -33.98 -18.85
N ASN A 181 3.59 -35.07 -19.46
CA ASN A 181 4.85 -35.15 -20.20
C ASN A 181 4.86 -34.22 -21.40
N THR A 182 3.77 -34.21 -22.20
CA THR A 182 3.64 -33.33 -23.37
C THR A 182 3.71 -31.85 -22.99
N ARG A 183 3.00 -31.44 -21.93
CA ARG A 183 3.03 -30.06 -21.40
C ARG A 183 4.41 -29.68 -20.87
N SER A 184 5.13 -30.62 -20.27
CA SER A 184 6.49 -30.39 -19.76
C SER A 184 7.48 -30.23 -20.91
N SER A 185 7.42 -31.10 -21.92
CA SER A 185 8.21 -30.97 -23.15
C SER A 185 7.93 -29.65 -23.88
N MET A 186 6.66 -29.25 -23.95
CA MET A 186 6.27 -27.95 -24.51
C MET A 186 6.88 -26.78 -23.75
N ARG A 187 6.75 -26.75 -22.42
CA ARG A 187 7.32 -25.68 -21.58
C ARG A 187 8.83 -25.58 -21.74
N GLU A 188 9.52 -26.71 -21.75
CA GLU A 188 10.98 -26.72 -21.90
C GLU A 188 11.41 -26.26 -23.29
N THR A 189 10.73 -26.74 -24.34
CA THR A 189 10.97 -26.31 -25.72
C THR A 189 10.75 -24.81 -25.91
N MET A 190 9.72 -24.24 -25.28
CA MET A 190 9.50 -22.80 -25.30
C MET A 190 10.63 -22.06 -24.58
N ARG A 191 11.01 -22.54 -23.38
CA ARG A 191 12.07 -21.95 -22.59
C ARG A 191 13.40 -21.92 -23.34
N THR A 192 13.77 -23.01 -24.02
CA THR A 192 15.01 -23.08 -24.82
C THR A 192 14.96 -22.11 -26.00
N MET A 193 13.84 -22.04 -26.75
CA MET A 193 13.69 -21.07 -27.84
C MET A 193 13.82 -19.61 -27.38
N TYR A 194 13.26 -19.27 -26.22
CA TYR A 194 13.41 -17.92 -25.66
C TYR A 194 14.85 -17.63 -25.24
N LYS A 195 15.52 -18.60 -24.60
CA LYS A 195 16.90 -18.46 -24.13
C LYS A 195 17.89 -18.31 -25.28
N ASP A 196 17.71 -19.07 -26.35
CA ASP A 196 18.61 -19.13 -27.50
C ASP A 196 18.31 -18.03 -28.53
N GLY A 197 17.29 -17.19 -28.29
CA GLY A 197 16.86 -16.13 -29.21
C GLY A 197 16.24 -16.65 -30.51
N GLY A 198 15.96 -17.96 -30.60
CA GLY A 198 15.46 -18.66 -31.78
C GLY A 198 13.93 -18.61 -31.97
N TYR A 199 13.23 -17.78 -31.19
CA TYR A 199 11.77 -17.66 -31.26
C TYR A 199 11.35 -17.00 -32.58
N THR A 200 11.05 -17.84 -33.57
CA THR A 200 10.38 -17.44 -34.81
C THR A 200 9.07 -18.23 -34.95
N PRO A 201 8.03 -17.67 -35.58
CA PRO A 201 6.76 -18.38 -35.78
C PRO A 201 6.94 -19.73 -36.49
N LYS A 202 7.91 -19.82 -37.40
CA LYS A 202 8.22 -21.05 -38.14
C LYS A 202 8.84 -22.12 -37.22
N ASN A 203 9.88 -21.77 -36.46
CA ASN A 203 10.53 -22.72 -35.53
C ASN A 203 9.55 -23.21 -34.46
N TYR A 204 8.69 -22.30 -33.98
CA TYR A 204 7.60 -22.63 -33.08
C TYR A 204 6.65 -23.67 -33.69
N GLN A 205 6.18 -23.43 -34.92
CA GLN A 205 5.26 -24.33 -35.60
C GLN A 205 5.87 -25.72 -35.82
N GLU A 206 7.15 -25.77 -36.22
CA GLU A 206 7.87 -27.02 -36.43
C GLU A 206 8.00 -27.81 -35.12
N ALA A 207 8.42 -27.16 -34.03
CA ALA A 207 8.59 -27.83 -32.75
C ALA A 207 7.26 -28.27 -32.12
N MET A 208 6.21 -27.45 -32.24
CA MET A 208 4.86 -27.83 -31.79
C MET A 208 4.28 -28.95 -32.64
N GLY A 209 4.57 -28.96 -33.94
CA GLY A 209 4.23 -30.06 -34.84
C GLY A 209 4.85 -31.37 -34.36
N PHE A 210 6.15 -31.34 -34.04
CA PHE A 210 6.87 -32.49 -33.49
C PHE A 210 6.29 -32.97 -32.15
N ILE A 211 6.04 -32.05 -31.21
CA ILE A 211 5.44 -32.41 -29.91
C ILE A 211 4.03 -33.00 -30.09
N ARG A 212 3.23 -32.44 -31.00
CA ARG A 212 1.89 -32.97 -31.31
C ARG A 212 1.96 -34.37 -31.92
N GLU A 213 2.92 -34.62 -32.80
CA GLU A 213 3.13 -35.96 -33.38
C GLU A 213 3.54 -36.97 -32.30
N GLN A 214 4.52 -36.63 -31.45
CA GLN A 214 4.92 -37.46 -30.33
C GLN A 214 3.73 -37.76 -29.40
N HIS A 215 2.96 -36.74 -29.05
CA HIS A 215 1.77 -36.87 -28.22
C HIS A 215 0.75 -37.84 -28.85
N ASN A 216 0.42 -37.65 -30.12
CA ASN A 216 -0.52 -38.51 -30.83
C ASN A 216 -0.05 -39.96 -30.89
N ASN A 217 1.25 -40.20 -31.09
CA ASN A 217 1.81 -41.55 -31.09
C ASN A 217 1.67 -42.20 -29.71
N SER A 218 2.03 -41.50 -28.62
CA SER A 218 1.87 -42.02 -27.26
C SER A 218 0.41 -42.30 -26.90
N VAL A 219 -0.52 -41.44 -27.31
CA VAL A 219 -1.96 -41.66 -27.07
C VAL A 219 -2.47 -42.88 -27.83
N LYS A 220 -2.01 -43.08 -29.07
CA LYS A 220 -2.39 -44.25 -29.90
C LYS A 220 -1.93 -45.59 -29.30
N GLU A 221 -0.85 -45.60 -28.53
CA GLU A 221 -0.40 -46.81 -27.84
C GLU A 221 -1.30 -47.20 -26.66
N VAL A 222 -2.06 -46.24 -26.13
CA VAL A 222 -2.94 -46.44 -24.97
C VAL A 222 -4.38 -46.69 -25.39
N LEU A 223 -4.86 -45.99 -26.42
CA LEU A 223 -6.24 -46.07 -26.89
C LEU A 223 -6.39 -47.04 -28.06
N ASP A 224 -7.56 -47.69 -28.18
CA ASP A 224 -7.88 -48.43 -29.40
C ASP A 224 -8.06 -47.50 -30.61
N ASP A 225 -8.05 -48.05 -31.82
CA ASP A 225 -8.13 -47.25 -33.06
C ASP A 225 -9.43 -46.42 -33.16
N THR A 226 -10.53 -46.89 -32.56
CA THR A 226 -11.83 -46.20 -32.59
C THR A 226 -11.84 -45.03 -31.61
N GLN A 227 -11.42 -45.27 -30.37
CA GLN A 227 -11.24 -44.26 -29.32
C GLN A 227 -10.23 -43.20 -29.75
N PHE A 228 -9.11 -43.61 -30.34
CA PHE A 228 -8.08 -42.70 -30.82
C PHE A 228 -8.60 -41.77 -31.91
N LYS A 229 -9.42 -42.28 -32.83
CA LYS A 229 -10.05 -41.44 -33.86
C LYS A 229 -10.98 -40.40 -33.26
N THR A 230 -11.85 -40.79 -32.32
CA THR A 230 -12.72 -39.84 -31.60
C THR A 230 -11.91 -38.81 -30.81
N TYR A 231 -10.81 -39.23 -30.20
CA TYR A 231 -9.88 -38.34 -29.51
C TYR A 231 -9.27 -37.31 -30.46
N GLN A 232 -8.76 -37.73 -31.63
CA GLN A 232 -8.19 -36.82 -32.62
C GLN A 232 -9.20 -35.78 -33.11
N GLU A 233 -10.43 -36.20 -33.44
CA GLU A 233 -11.48 -35.30 -33.91
C GLU A 233 -11.79 -34.19 -32.89
N GLN A 234 -11.75 -34.50 -31.59
CA GLN A 234 -11.98 -33.50 -30.54
C GLN A 234 -10.74 -32.67 -30.22
N ASN A 235 -9.55 -33.28 -30.19
CA ASN A 235 -8.30 -32.61 -29.82
C ASN A 235 -7.84 -31.63 -30.91
N ASP A 236 -8.07 -31.95 -32.19
CA ASP A 236 -7.71 -31.09 -33.32
C ASP A 236 -8.37 -29.70 -33.24
N SER A 237 -9.59 -29.63 -32.67
CA SER A 237 -10.27 -28.37 -32.38
C SER A 237 -9.51 -27.51 -31.37
N ILE A 238 -8.94 -28.13 -30.33
CA ILE A 238 -8.23 -27.45 -29.24
C ILE A 238 -6.88 -26.89 -29.72
N TRP A 239 -6.12 -27.70 -30.46
CA TRP A 239 -4.83 -27.26 -31.03
C TRP A 239 -5.01 -26.17 -32.10
N SER A 240 -6.06 -26.28 -32.91
CA SER A 240 -6.40 -25.23 -33.88
C SER A 240 -6.78 -23.92 -33.20
N HIS A 241 -7.31 -23.95 -31.97
CA HIS A 241 -7.69 -22.75 -31.21
C HIS A 241 -6.51 -22.08 -30.49
N MET A 242 -5.42 -22.81 -30.22
CA MET A 242 -4.19 -22.23 -29.66
C MET A 242 -3.38 -21.43 -30.68
N GLY A 243 -3.64 -21.60 -31.98
CA GLY A 243 -2.98 -20.86 -33.04
C GLY A 243 -3.54 -19.44 -33.17
N PHE A 244 -2.91 -18.45 -32.52
CA PHE A 244 -3.00 -17.03 -32.88
C PHE A 244 -4.43 -16.46 -33.08
N GLY A 245 -5.43 -17.03 -32.40
CA GLY A 245 -6.77 -16.49 -32.31
C GLY A 245 -6.73 -15.17 -31.55
N GLY A 246 -6.48 -14.10 -32.31
CA GLY A 246 -6.24 -12.76 -31.82
C GLY A 246 -7.23 -12.37 -30.75
N GLY A 247 -6.75 -12.33 -29.51
CA GLY A 247 -7.34 -11.55 -28.45
C GLY A 247 -7.33 -10.09 -28.90
N ARG A 248 -8.36 -9.70 -29.65
CA ARG A 248 -8.83 -8.32 -29.74
C ARG A 248 -9.19 -7.94 -28.30
N ARG A 249 -8.18 -7.54 -27.52
CA ARG A 249 -8.33 -6.64 -26.39
C ARG A 249 -9.01 -5.41 -26.99
N HIS A 250 -10.33 -5.38 -26.97
CA HIS A 250 -11.08 -4.15 -27.14
C HIS A 250 -10.55 -3.20 -26.07
N GLY A 251 -9.74 -2.25 -26.54
CA GLY A 251 -9.28 -1.13 -25.77
C GLY A 251 -10.50 -0.51 -25.12
N ARG A 252 -10.58 -0.67 -23.80
CA ARG A 252 -11.47 0.07 -22.94
C ARG A 252 -11.05 1.53 -23.10
N GLY A 253 -11.78 2.24 -23.96
CA GLY A 253 -11.64 3.68 -24.14
C GLY A 253 -11.72 4.33 -22.76
N ARG A 254 -10.62 4.96 -22.35
CA ARG A 254 -10.63 5.97 -21.31
C ARG A 254 -11.40 7.16 -21.88
N ASN A 255 -12.59 7.41 -21.35
CA ASN A 255 -13.12 8.76 -21.23
C ASN A 255 -12.31 9.51 -20.18
#